data_AF-A0A2E7HED9-F1
#
_entry.id   AF-A0A2E7HED9-F1
#
_cell.length_a   1.000
_cell.length_b   1.000
_cell.length_c   1.000
_cell.angle_alpha   90.00
_cell.angle_beta   90.00
_cell.angle_gamma   90.00
#
_symmetry.space_group_name_H-M   'P 1'
#
loop_
_entity.id
_entity.type
_entity.pdbx_description
1 polymer ?
#
loop_
_entity_poly.entity_id
_entity_poly.type
_entity_poly.pdbx_seq_one_letter_code
_entity_poly.pdbx_strand_id
1 'polypeptide(L)'
;MSRILAVLLVTVFALSTGACATVVEGASQDISVQTIPSGATCNMKRNGLSIGMIESTPGMVHVSKESTPIELTCPKEAHLAATECLQASFGGTTLGNILMGGVSVW
;
A
#
# COMPACT_ATOMS: atom_id res chain seq x y z
N MET A 1 50.64 7.85 17.13
CA MET A 1 49.40 8.59 17.49
C MET A 1 48.51 8.95 16.30
N SER A 2 49.02 9.44 15.16
CA SER A 2 48.19 9.95 14.05
C SER A 2 47.19 8.95 13.42
N ARG A 3 47.49 7.64 13.44
CA ARG A 3 46.60 6.60 12.89
C ARG A 3 45.40 6.30 13.81
N ILE A 4 45.61 6.39 15.12
CA ILE A 4 44.56 6.15 16.13
C ILE A 4 43.56 7.32 16.15
N LEU A 5 44.06 8.55 15.99
CA LEU A 5 43.22 9.74 15.88
C LEU A 5 42.33 9.71 14.63
N ALA A 6 42.88 9.24 13.50
CA ALA A 6 42.14 9.09 12.25
C ALA A 6 41.02 8.04 12.35
N VAL A 7 41.28 6.92 13.06
CA VAL A 7 40.26 5.88 13.28
C VAL A 7 39.10 6.38 14.15
N LEU A 8 39.41 7.15 15.21
CA LEU A 8 38.39 7.77 16.06
C LEU A 8 37.52 8.80 15.33
N LEU A 9 38.10 9.57 14.41
CA LEU A 9 37.36 10.54 13.59
C LEU A 9 36.40 9.85 12.61
N VAL A 10 36.82 8.75 11.99
CA VAL A 10 35.98 8.00 11.04
C VAL A 10 34.81 7.32 11.75
N THR A 11 35.01 6.77 12.95
CA THR A 11 33.92 6.16 13.71
C THR A 11 32.90 7.18 14.16
N VAL A 12 33.32 8.35 14.67
CA VAL A 12 32.40 9.43 15.06
C VAL A 12 31.59 9.93 13.85
N PHE A 13 32.22 10.05 12.68
CA PHE A 13 31.52 10.49 11.47
C PHE A 13 30.46 9.47 11.01
N ALA A 14 30.77 8.18 11.07
CA ALA A 14 29.84 7.11 10.68
C ALA A 14 28.60 7.03 11.60
N LEU A 15 28.73 7.35 12.89
CA LEU A 15 27.58 7.41 13.80
C LEU A 15 26.70 8.66 13.62
N SER A 16 27.22 9.70 12.96
CA SER A 16 26.50 10.97 12.78
C SER A 16 25.57 10.99 11.57
N THR A 17 25.69 10.03 10.65
CA THR A 17 24.77 9.88 9.51
C THR A 17 23.53 9.11 9.93
N GLY A 18 22.67 9.73 10.73
CA GLY A 18 21.34 9.22 11.05
C GLY A 18 20.53 8.99 9.77
N ALA A 19 20.04 7.77 9.57
CA ALA A 19 19.20 7.43 8.43
C ALA A 19 17.89 8.21 8.49
N CYS A 20 17.71 9.20 7.60
CA CYS A 20 16.41 9.81 7.33
C CYS A 20 15.54 8.83 6.52
N ALA A 21 15.14 7.72 7.14
CA ALA A 21 14.17 6.80 6.57
C ALA A 21 12.79 7.46 6.66
N THR A 22 12.43 8.26 5.66
CA THR A 22 11.09 8.80 5.54
C THR A 22 10.21 7.70 4.96
N VAL A 23 9.20 7.24 5.70
CA VAL A 23 8.15 6.38 5.14
C VAL A 23 7.33 7.26 4.20
N VAL A 24 7.56 7.14 2.89
CA VAL A 24 6.90 7.95 1.83
C VAL A 24 5.54 7.34 1.42
N GLU A 25 5.17 6.20 2.00
CA GLU A 25 3.94 5.50 1.63
C GLU A 25 2.72 6.19 2.28
N GLY A 26 1.93 6.93 1.50
CA GLY A 26 0.71 7.58 1.97
C GLY A 26 -0.35 6.57 2.44
N ALA A 27 -1.15 6.96 3.44
CA ALA A 27 -2.18 6.13 4.07
C ALA A 27 -3.45 5.95 3.21
N SER A 28 -3.51 6.54 2.03
CA SER A 28 -4.66 6.44 1.12
C SER A 28 -4.21 6.11 -0.30
N GLN A 29 -5.13 5.53 -1.07
CA GLN A 29 -4.94 5.17 -2.46
C GLN A 29 -6.22 5.38 -3.26
N ASP A 30 -6.08 5.69 -4.55
CA ASP A 30 -7.20 5.74 -5.49
C ASP A 30 -7.34 4.40 -6.20
N ILE A 31 -8.54 3.82 -6.16
CA ILE A 31 -8.88 2.59 -6.88
C ILE A 31 -9.74 3.00 -8.09
N SER A 32 -9.20 2.78 -9.29
CA SER A 32 -9.93 2.93 -10.55
C SER A 32 -10.59 1.62 -10.95
N VAL A 33 -11.89 1.65 -11.23
CA VAL A 33 -12.66 0.47 -11.61
C VAL A 33 -13.23 0.67 -13.01
N GLN A 34 -12.93 -0.26 -13.89
CA GLN A 34 -13.47 -0.35 -15.24
C GLN A 34 -14.11 -1.72 -15.42
N THR A 35 -15.32 -1.74 -15.98
CA THR A 35 -16.04 -2.99 -16.29
C THR A 35 -16.33 -3.05 -17.77
N ILE A 36 -16.43 -4.28 -18.30
CA ILE A 36 -16.91 -4.55 -19.65
C ILE A 36 -18.15 -5.43 -19.51
N PRO A 37 -19.35 -4.95 -19.86
CA PRO A 37 -19.65 -3.63 -20.40
C PRO A 37 -19.65 -2.51 -19.32
N SER A 38 -19.45 -1.26 -19.74
CA SER A 38 -19.42 -0.07 -18.86
C SER A 38 -20.79 0.25 -18.25
N GLY A 39 -20.84 1.10 -17.24
CA GLY A 39 -22.08 1.50 -16.56
C GLY A 39 -22.59 0.44 -15.57
N ALA A 40 -21.70 -0.35 -14.98
CA ALA A 40 -22.03 -1.19 -13.84
C ALA A 40 -21.98 -0.37 -12.55
N THR A 41 -22.82 -0.72 -11.57
CA THR A 41 -22.75 -0.13 -10.23
C THR A 41 -21.84 -1.02 -9.39
N CYS A 42 -20.73 -0.49 -8.92
CA CYS A 42 -19.77 -1.25 -8.12
C CYS A 42 -19.82 -0.82 -6.66
N ASN A 43 -20.01 -1.77 -5.75
CA ASN A 43 -19.93 -1.54 -4.32
C ASN A 43 -18.63 -2.12 -3.77
N MET A 44 -17.94 -1.33 -2.94
CA MET A 44 -16.74 -1.76 -2.23
C MET A 44 -17.08 -1.98 -0.77
N LYS A 45 -16.80 -3.18 -0.26
CA LYS A 45 -17.00 -3.54 1.14
C LYS A 45 -15.69 -3.95 1.80
N ARG A 46 -15.58 -3.66 3.09
CA ARG A 46 -14.48 -4.11 3.94
C ARG A 46 -15.06 -4.55 5.26
N ASN A 47 -14.80 -5.79 5.67
CA ASN A 47 -15.43 -6.41 6.84
C ASN A 47 -16.97 -6.28 6.85
N GLY A 48 -17.60 -6.36 5.68
CA GLY A 48 -19.05 -6.19 5.52
C GLY A 48 -19.56 -4.73 5.53
N LEU A 49 -18.71 -3.74 5.81
CA LEU A 49 -19.07 -2.32 5.77
C LEU A 49 -18.80 -1.74 4.38
N SER A 50 -19.74 -0.97 3.82
CA SER A 50 -19.53 -0.29 2.54
C SER A 50 -18.60 0.90 2.74
N ILE A 51 -17.45 0.88 2.07
CA ILE A 51 -16.42 1.93 2.14
C ILE A 51 -16.47 2.86 0.92
N GLY A 52 -17.21 2.48 -0.11
CA GLY A 52 -17.35 3.28 -1.33
C GLY A 52 -18.29 2.63 -2.33
N MET A 53 -18.80 3.46 -3.24
CA MET A 53 -19.69 3.03 -4.31
C MET A 53 -19.40 3.83 -5.57
N ILE A 54 -19.42 3.15 -6.72
CA ILE A 54 -19.33 3.75 -8.06
C ILE A 54 -20.67 3.48 -8.73
N GLU A 55 -21.44 4.53 -8.98
CA GLU A 55 -22.78 4.40 -9.58
C GLU A 55 -22.71 3.95 -11.05
N SER A 56 -21.73 4.46 -11.79
CA SER A 56 -21.51 4.12 -13.20
C SER A 56 -20.02 4.02 -13.51
N THR A 57 -19.55 2.83 -13.89
CA THR A 57 -18.18 2.61 -14.35
C THR A 57 -17.95 3.15 -15.77
N PRO A 58 -16.75 3.69 -16.10
CA PRO A 58 -15.56 3.78 -15.26
C PRO A 58 -15.64 4.86 -14.18
N GLY A 59 -15.06 4.60 -13.01
CA GLY A 59 -15.01 5.55 -11.90
C GLY A 59 -13.86 5.29 -10.94
N MET A 60 -13.59 6.24 -10.06
CA MET A 60 -12.53 6.13 -9.05
C MET A 60 -13.10 6.36 -7.65
N VAL A 61 -12.57 5.64 -6.68
CA VAL A 61 -12.88 5.83 -5.26
C VAL A 61 -11.59 5.96 -4.47
N HIS A 62 -11.54 6.99 -3.62
CA HIS A 62 -10.46 7.19 -2.66
C HIS A 62 -10.69 6.31 -1.44
N VAL A 63 -9.75 5.42 -1.13
CA VAL A 63 -9.84 4.52 0.02
C VAL A 63 -8.58 4.59 0.87
N SER A 64 -8.74 4.44 2.18
CA SER A 64 -7.61 4.29 3.10
C SER A 64 -6.96 2.91 2.93
N LYS A 65 -5.63 2.88 2.91
CA LYS A 65 -4.82 1.66 2.90
C LYS A 65 -4.93 0.98 4.26
N GLU A 66 -5.45 -0.24 4.26
CA GLU A 66 -5.57 -1.08 5.46
C GLU A 66 -5.21 -2.51 5.09
N SER A 67 -4.77 -3.29 6.08
CA SER A 67 -4.37 -4.69 5.89
C SER A 67 -5.56 -5.62 5.59
N THR A 68 -6.79 -5.14 5.81
CA THR A 68 -8.01 -5.91 5.54
C THR A 68 -8.38 -5.84 4.06
N PRO A 69 -8.74 -6.98 3.44
CA PRO A 69 -9.10 -7.02 2.03
C PRO A 69 -10.37 -6.21 1.76
N ILE A 70 -10.48 -5.73 0.52
CA ILE A 70 -11.68 -5.05 0.01
C ILE A 70 -12.39 -6.02 -0.94
N GLU A 71 -13.66 -6.28 -0.67
CA GLU A 71 -14.56 -6.99 -1.56
C GLU A 71 -15.19 -5.99 -2.53
N LEU A 72 -14.88 -6.10 -3.82
CA LEU A 72 -15.47 -5.32 -4.89
C LEU A 72 -16.54 -6.17 -5.58
N THR A 73 -17.79 -5.72 -5.56
CA THR A 73 -18.89 -6.39 -6.25
C THR A 73 -19.53 -5.45 -7.25
N CYS A 74 -19.51 -5.82 -8.52
CA CYS A 74 -20.04 -5.04 -9.63
C CYS A 74 -21.19 -5.80 -10.33
N PRO A 75 -22.42 -5.74 -9.80
CA PRO A 75 -23.59 -6.19 -10.53
C PRO A 75 -23.89 -5.26 -11.72
N LYS A 76 -24.39 -5.86 -12.80
CA LYS A 76 -25.01 -5.12 -13.90
C LYS A 76 -26.28 -5.83 -14.33
N GLU A 77 -27.33 -5.06 -14.63
CA GLU A 77 -28.58 -5.64 -15.10
C GLU A 77 -28.36 -6.51 -16.35
N ALA A 78 -28.98 -7.69 -16.35
CA ALA A 78 -28.85 -8.71 -17.39
C ALA A 78 -27.42 -9.26 -17.60
N HIS A 79 -26.50 -9.08 -16.65
CA HIS A 79 -25.13 -9.61 -16.69
C HIS A 79 -24.75 -10.32 -15.38
N LEU A 80 -23.73 -11.18 -15.45
CA LEU A 80 -23.17 -11.84 -14.28
C LEU A 80 -22.51 -10.80 -13.37
N ALA A 81 -22.80 -10.88 -12.07
CA ALA A 81 -22.12 -10.06 -11.08
C ALA A 81 -20.65 -10.50 -10.96
N ALA A 82 -19.73 -9.57 -11.15
CA ALA A 82 -18.31 -9.80 -10.90
C ALA A 82 -18.01 -9.46 -9.44
N THR A 83 -17.36 -10.39 -8.73
CA THR A 83 -16.86 -10.17 -7.37
C THR A 83 -15.37 -10.43 -7.36
N GLU A 84 -14.59 -9.43 -6.95
CA GLU A 84 -13.13 -9.47 -6.87
C GLU A 84 -12.69 -9.09 -5.46
N CYS A 85 -11.75 -9.85 -4.90
CA CYS A 85 -11.18 -9.57 -3.58
C CYS A 85 -9.80 -8.91 -3.73
N LEU A 86 -9.75 -7.61 -3.45
CA LEU A 86 -8.50 -6.84 -3.47
C LEU A 86 -7.76 -7.08 -2.16
N GLN A 87 -6.67 -7.85 -2.23
CA GLN A 87 -5.81 -8.11 -1.06
C GLN A 87 -4.88 -6.93 -0.79
N ALA A 88 -4.65 -6.65 0.49
CA ALA A 88 -3.63 -5.71 0.90
C ALA A 88 -2.24 -6.34 0.70
N SER A 89 -1.40 -5.71 -0.11
CA SER A 89 0.00 -6.09 -0.25
C SER A 89 0.89 -5.04 0.42
N PHE A 90 1.84 -5.48 1.24
CA PHE A 90 2.81 -4.59 1.87
C PHE A 90 3.85 -4.18 0.82
N GLY A 91 4.01 -2.87 0.61
CA GLY A 91 5.06 -2.36 -0.29
C GLY A 91 6.44 -2.80 0.18
N GLY A 92 7.33 -3.16 -0.75
CA GLY A 92 8.69 -3.67 -0.48
C GLY A 92 9.58 -2.74 0.36
N THR A 93 9.19 -1.46 0.50
CA THR A 93 9.76 -0.46 1.41
C THR A 93 9.50 -0.78 2.89
N THR A 94 8.38 -1.42 3.22
CA THR A 94 8.04 -1.88 4.58
C THR A 94 8.99 -2.99 5.02
N LEU A 95 9.35 -3.90 4.10
CA LEU A 95 10.31 -4.97 4.36
C LEU A 95 11.75 -4.43 4.32
N GLY A 96 12.09 -3.47 3.45
CA GLY A 96 13.41 -2.85 3.45
C GLY A 96 13.80 -2.18 4.78
N ASN A 97 12.84 -1.55 5.46
CA ASN A 97 13.05 -0.91 6.75
C ASN A 97 13.19 -1.93 7.91
N ILE A 98 12.56 -3.10 7.79
CA ILE A 98 12.69 -4.23 8.73
C ILE A 98 13.99 -5.02 8.45
N LEU A 99 14.40 -5.13 7.19
CA LEU A 99 15.60 -5.86 6.74
C LEU A 99 16.89 -5.09 7.03
N MET A 100 16.90 -3.76 6.96
CA MET A 100 18.01 -2.92 7.47
C MET A 100 18.00 -2.78 9.01
N GLY A 101 16.95 -3.28 9.68
CA GLY A 101 16.76 -3.27 11.14
C GLY A 101 17.01 -4.62 11.83
N GLY A 102 17.43 -5.68 11.11
CA GLY A 102 18.08 -6.83 11.74
C GLY A 102 17.32 -8.16 11.80
N VAL A 103 16.50 -8.53 10.82
CA VAL A 103 16.15 -9.94 10.60
C VAL A 103 16.09 -10.27 9.11
N SER A 104 17.14 -10.93 8.61
CA SER A 104 17.14 -11.57 7.29
C SER A 104 16.14 -12.74 7.28
N VAL A 105 15.02 -12.57 6.57
CA VAL A 105 14.18 -13.69 6.14
C VAL A 105 14.31 -13.83 4.63
N TRP A 106 15.04 -14.88 4.24
CA TRP A 106 15.03 -15.48 2.91
C TRP A 106 13.70 -16.22 2.69
#